data_AF-A0A2V9PCY4-F1
#
_entry.id   AF-A0A2V9PCY4-F1
#
_cell.length_a   1.000
_cell.length_b   1.000
_cell.length_c   1.000
_cell.angle_alpha   90.00
_cell.angle_beta   90.00
_cell.angle_gamma   90.00
#
_symmetry.space_group_name_H-M   'P 1'
#
loop_
_entity.id
_entity.type
_entity.pdbx_description
1 polymer ?
#
loop_
_entity_poly.entity_id
_entity_poly.type
_entity_poly.pdbx_seq_one_letter_code
_entity_poly.pdbx_strand_id
1 'polypeptide(L)'
;MKYFFGQTATEHSQTETVFVLIPHIVRRQVLTALNEQAIDVGTASALGLRRISQAAPAAPAANPSSGAGSVAVPQPAPVSSTPPAPQLMPRGAAGASFAFDPPTVTQAVGSTFTVNVLLNGAQNVHTVPLQLSYDPKLLQVANVSNGTLLSQDGQIVTVSHREDDGTLQVTATRPPGASGISGQGPVVTLTFQAKAAGQASLTIAKGGAKDPAMQALPVNGATATVTIQ
;
A
#
# COMPACT_ATOMS: atom_id res chain seq x y z
N MET A 1 57.55 -56.71 14.83
CA MET A 1 57.52 -56.01 16.13
C MET A 1 57.57 -54.51 15.83
N LYS A 2 56.51 -53.74 15.55
CA LYS A 2 55.24 -53.37 16.24
C LYS A 2 55.46 -52.55 17.53
N TYR A 3 55.62 -51.24 17.37
CA TYR A 3 55.35 -50.21 18.40
C TYR A 3 53.89 -49.76 18.17
N PHE A 4 52.87 -49.93 19.02
CA PHE A 4 52.62 -49.65 20.44
C PHE A 4 52.36 -48.15 20.76
N PHE A 5 51.06 -47.89 21.00
CA PHE A 5 50.42 -46.77 21.72
C PHE A 5 50.16 -45.44 21.01
N GLY A 6 48.94 -45.28 20.48
CA GLY A 6 48.28 -43.98 20.32
C GLY A 6 46.88 -44.08 20.94
N GLN A 7 46.59 -43.24 21.94
CA GLN A 7 45.23 -43.05 22.46
C GLN A 7 44.67 -41.75 21.88
N THR A 8 43.59 -41.84 21.10
CA THR A 8 42.82 -40.66 20.70
C THR A 8 41.74 -40.45 21.75
N ALA A 9 41.93 -39.46 22.63
CA ALA A 9 40.87 -38.96 23.50
C ALA A 9 39.94 -38.09 22.65
N THR A 10 38.71 -38.54 22.44
CA THR A 10 37.67 -37.75 21.79
C THR A 10 36.77 -37.18 22.87
N GLU A 11 36.95 -35.89 23.15
CA GLU A 11 36.11 -35.14 24.08
C GLU A 11 34.91 -34.57 23.31
N HIS A 12 33.70 -34.88 23.77
CA HIS A 12 32.46 -34.32 23.23
C HIS A 12 31.91 -33.30 24.23
N SER A 13 32.03 -32.01 23.89
CA SER A 13 31.40 -30.94 24.63
C SER A 13 30.04 -30.61 23.99
N GLN A 14 28.94 -30.79 24.72
CA GLN A 14 27.60 -30.40 24.29
C GLN A 14 27.23 -29.06 24.93
N THR A 15 26.98 -28.05 24.10
CA THR A 15 26.44 -26.75 24.52
C THR A 15 24.91 -26.80 24.42
N GLU A 16 24.22 -26.87 25.55
CA GLU A 16 22.76 -26.81 25.60
C GLU A 16 22.30 -25.35 25.65
N THR A 17 21.47 -24.94 24.69
CA THR A 17 20.91 -23.58 24.64
C THR A 17 19.49 -23.59 25.17
N VAL A 18 19.28 -22.97 26.34
CA VAL A 18 17.97 -22.81 26.96
C VAL A 18 17.34 -21.50 26.47
N PHE A 19 16.29 -21.60 25.66
CA PHE A 19 15.51 -20.43 25.22
C PHE A 19 14.31 -20.25 26.17
N VAL A 20 14.25 -19.11 26.87
CA VAL A 20 13.07 -18.71 27.65
C VAL A 20 12.20 -17.80 26.78
N LEU A 21 11.06 -18.32 26.34
CA LEU A 21 10.08 -17.55 25.58
C LEU A 21 9.09 -16.90 26.55
N ILE A 22 9.10 -15.57 26.65
CA ILE A 22 8.07 -14.81 27.38
C ILE A 22 7.02 -14.36 26.36
N PRO A 23 5.83 -14.98 26.30
CA PRO A 23 4.78 -14.54 25.38
C PRO A 23 4.13 -13.25 25.90
N HIS A 24 3.97 -12.26 25.02
CA HIS A 24 3.12 -11.10 25.26
C HIS A 24 1.78 -11.27 24.53
N ILE A 25 0.68 -11.09 25.24
CA ILE A 25 -0.69 -11.20 24.70
C ILE A 25 -1.15 -9.82 24.21
N VAL A 26 -1.32 -9.66 22.89
CA VAL A 26 -1.94 -8.46 22.29
C VAL A 26 -3.44 -8.72 22.12
N ARG A 27 -4.27 -7.90 22.76
CA ARG A 27 -5.74 -8.01 22.69
C ARG A 27 -6.26 -7.45 21.36
N ARG A 28 -7.26 -8.10 20.76
CA ARG A 28 -7.99 -7.56 19.60
C ARG A 28 -8.88 -6.41 20.05
N GLN A 29 -8.82 -5.30 19.32
CA GLN A 29 -9.75 -4.19 19.42
C GLN A 29 -11.13 -4.64 18.93
N VAL A 30 -12.15 -4.52 19.79
CA VAL A 30 -13.54 -4.79 19.45
C VAL A 30 -14.05 -3.55 18.70
N LEU A 31 -14.19 -3.67 17.38
CA LEU A 31 -14.86 -2.66 16.57
C LEU A 31 -16.37 -2.73 16.87
N THR A 32 -16.89 -1.73 17.58
CA THR A 32 -18.33 -1.54 17.78
C THR A 32 -18.94 -0.87 16.55
N ALA A 33 -20.22 -1.14 16.25
CA ALA A 33 -20.94 -0.60 15.08
C ALA A 33 -20.90 0.95 14.95
N LEU A 34 -20.66 1.67 16.06
CA LEU A 34 -20.43 3.12 16.05
C LEU A 34 -19.17 3.54 15.26
N ASN A 35 -18.19 2.64 15.16
CA ASN A 35 -16.92 2.84 14.46
C ASN A 35 -16.99 2.46 12.97
N GLU A 36 -18.14 1.95 12.50
CA GLU A 36 -18.37 1.53 11.10
C GLU A 36 -19.31 2.48 10.34
N GLN A 37 -19.82 3.54 10.98
CA GLN A 37 -20.65 4.52 10.30
C GLN A 37 -19.80 5.43 9.43
N ALA A 38 -20.17 5.55 8.15
CA ALA A 38 -19.59 6.54 7.25
C ALA A 38 -19.86 7.95 7.81
N ILE A 39 -18.80 8.74 8.01
CA ILE A 39 -18.94 10.16 8.28
C ILE A 39 -19.36 10.82 6.97
N ASP A 40 -20.63 11.22 6.91
CA ASP A 40 -21.21 11.99 5.82
C ASP A 40 -20.65 13.42 5.87
N VAL A 41 -19.45 13.60 5.32
CA VAL A 41 -18.91 14.93 5.01
C VAL A 41 -19.55 15.37 3.69
N GLY A 42 -20.77 15.91 3.81
CA GLY A 42 -21.50 16.47 2.68
C GLY A 42 -20.73 17.60 2.02
N THR A 43 -20.57 17.55 0.69
CA THR A 43 -20.10 18.67 -0.13
C THR A 43 -21.21 19.73 -0.20
N ALA A 44 -21.16 20.71 0.69
CA ALA A 44 -22.06 21.85 0.67
C ALA A 44 -21.80 22.72 -0.57
N SER A 45 -22.68 22.67 -1.57
CA SER A 45 -22.78 23.71 -2.62
C SER A 45 -24.16 23.73 -3.27
N ALA A 46 -25.23 23.89 -2.49
CA ALA A 46 -26.48 24.52 -2.95
C ALA A 46 -27.49 24.64 -1.79
N LEU A 47 -27.67 25.87 -1.29
CA LEU A 47 -28.84 26.22 -0.49
C LEU A 47 -30.00 26.52 -1.44
N GLY A 48 -30.96 25.61 -1.57
CA GLY A 48 -32.20 25.82 -2.34
C GLY A 48 -33.39 25.98 -1.41
N LEU A 49 -34.00 27.17 -1.36
CA LEU A 49 -35.22 27.41 -0.61
C LEU A 49 -36.43 26.85 -1.38
N ARG A 50 -36.92 25.68 -0.97
CA ARG A 50 -38.13 25.08 -1.55
C ARG A 50 -39.36 25.72 -0.90
N ARG A 51 -39.94 26.71 -1.58
CA ARG A 51 -41.24 27.30 -1.19
C ARG A 51 -42.33 26.25 -1.41
N ILE A 52 -42.98 25.84 -0.33
CA ILE A 52 -44.13 24.93 -0.37
C ILE A 52 -45.37 25.70 -0.86
N SER A 53 -45.84 25.36 -2.07
CA SER A 53 -47.17 25.74 -2.52
C SER A 53 -48.14 24.63 -2.12
N GLN A 54 -49.02 24.94 -1.17
CA GLN A 54 -50.13 24.11 -0.72
C GLN A 54 -51.05 23.76 -1.91
N ALA A 55 -51.35 22.48 -2.13
CA ALA A 55 -52.35 22.04 -3.12
C ALA A 55 -53.76 22.05 -2.52
N ALA A 56 -54.75 22.54 -3.28
CA ALA A 56 -56.18 22.44 -2.99
C ALA A 56 -56.92 21.78 -4.19
N PRO A 57 -58.00 21.00 -3.98
CA PRO A 57 -58.53 20.09 -5.00
C PRO A 57 -59.81 20.58 -5.73
N ALA A 58 -60.05 19.97 -6.90
CA ALA A 58 -61.33 19.46 -7.46
C ALA A 58 -61.90 20.04 -8.80
N ALA A 59 -62.06 19.10 -9.76
CA ALA A 59 -63.21 18.87 -10.67
C ALA A 59 -63.42 19.74 -11.96
N PRO A 60 -64.29 19.35 -12.93
CA PRO A 60 -63.87 18.89 -14.26
C PRO A 60 -64.52 19.62 -15.47
N ALA A 61 -64.12 19.21 -16.68
CA ALA A 61 -64.85 19.22 -17.96
C ALA A 61 -64.61 20.35 -19.00
N ALA A 62 -64.76 19.89 -20.26
CA ALA A 62 -65.13 20.57 -21.51
C ALA A 62 -64.02 20.98 -22.49
N ASN A 63 -63.91 20.19 -23.57
CA ASN A 63 -63.50 20.68 -24.89
C ASN A 63 -64.59 21.61 -25.46
N PRO A 64 -64.22 22.56 -26.32
CA PRO A 64 -64.70 22.45 -27.71
C PRO A 64 -63.63 22.73 -28.78
N SER A 65 -63.86 22.12 -29.94
CA SER A 65 -63.30 22.40 -31.27
C SER A 65 -63.31 23.91 -31.60
N SER A 66 -62.52 24.49 -32.50
CA SER A 66 -62.21 24.17 -33.91
C SER A 66 -61.34 25.32 -34.46
N GLY A 67 -60.47 25.08 -35.45
CA GLY A 67 -59.92 26.20 -36.23
C GLY A 67 -58.69 25.83 -37.06
N ALA A 68 -58.90 25.73 -38.37
CA ALA A 68 -57.88 25.43 -39.37
C ALA A 68 -56.74 26.47 -39.39
N GLY A 69 -55.54 25.98 -39.65
CA GLY A 69 -54.35 26.80 -39.90
C GLY A 69 -53.14 25.91 -40.11
N SER A 70 -52.97 25.38 -41.32
CA SER A 70 -51.73 24.72 -41.73
C SER A 70 -50.61 25.76 -41.75
N VAL A 71 -49.65 25.63 -40.83
CA VAL A 71 -48.36 26.31 -40.93
C VAL A 71 -47.30 25.21 -40.89
N ALA A 72 -46.63 25.03 -42.02
CA ALA A 72 -45.51 24.11 -42.15
C ALA A 72 -44.39 24.54 -41.20
N VAL A 73 -44.09 23.68 -40.23
CA VAL A 73 -42.97 23.83 -39.30
C VAL A 73 -41.81 23.02 -39.90
N PRO A 74 -40.61 23.59 -40.10
CA PRO A 74 -39.46 22.82 -40.56
C PRO A 74 -39.12 21.79 -39.48
N GLN A 75 -39.15 20.51 -39.87
CA GLN A 75 -38.82 19.40 -38.98
C GLN A 75 -37.35 19.50 -38.55
N PRO A 76 -37.03 19.67 -37.25
CA PRO A 76 -35.68 19.46 -36.77
C PRO A 76 -35.35 17.98 -36.93
N ALA A 77 -34.17 17.69 -37.49
CA ALA A 77 -33.64 16.34 -37.53
C ALA A 77 -33.67 15.71 -36.13
N PRO A 78 -33.96 14.41 -35.98
CA PRO A 78 -33.91 13.75 -34.69
C PRO A 78 -32.46 13.78 -34.19
N VAL A 79 -32.21 14.60 -33.17
CA VAL A 79 -31.00 14.48 -32.36
C VAL A 79 -31.12 13.19 -31.56
N SER A 80 -30.39 12.17 -32.00
CA SER A 80 -30.14 10.96 -31.22
C SER A 80 -29.35 11.34 -29.96
N SER A 81 -30.07 11.64 -28.88
CA SER A 81 -29.48 11.74 -27.55
C SER A 81 -29.19 10.33 -27.03
N THR A 82 -28.13 9.72 -27.54
CA THR A 82 -27.56 8.53 -26.89
C THR A 82 -27.00 8.98 -25.55
N PRO A 83 -27.44 8.41 -24.41
CA PRO A 83 -26.80 8.67 -23.12
C PRO A 83 -25.31 8.38 -23.25
N PRO A 84 -24.39 9.21 -22.71
CA PRO A 84 -23.00 8.84 -22.65
C PRO A 84 -22.93 7.55 -21.84
N ALA A 85 -22.64 6.44 -22.52
CA ALA A 85 -22.27 5.20 -21.85
C ALA A 85 -21.13 5.56 -20.88
N PRO A 86 -21.12 5.03 -19.64
CA PRO A 86 -19.98 5.17 -18.76
C PRO A 86 -18.75 4.73 -19.54
N GLN A 87 -17.92 5.69 -19.94
CA GLN A 87 -16.61 5.36 -20.46
C GLN A 87 -15.90 4.74 -19.27
N LEU A 88 -15.87 3.41 -19.23
CA LEU A 88 -14.81 2.69 -18.56
C LEU A 88 -13.54 3.17 -19.24
N MET A 89 -13.01 4.28 -18.76
CA MET A 89 -11.62 4.66 -18.99
C MET A 89 -10.87 3.35 -18.74
N PRO A 90 -10.17 2.78 -19.74
CA PRO A 90 -9.18 1.78 -19.42
C PRO A 90 -8.31 2.50 -18.40
N ARG A 91 -8.39 2.11 -17.13
CA ARG A 91 -7.38 2.49 -16.16
C ARG A 91 -6.14 1.86 -16.77
N GLY A 92 -5.42 2.65 -17.57
CA GLY A 92 -4.15 2.24 -18.13
C GLY A 92 -3.41 1.61 -16.98
N ALA A 93 -2.84 0.43 -17.22
CA ALA A 93 -2.02 -0.27 -16.25
C ALA A 93 -0.82 0.62 -15.91
N ALA A 94 -1.06 1.66 -15.12
CA ALA A 94 -0.06 2.29 -14.30
C ALA A 94 0.34 1.16 -13.36
N GLY A 95 1.49 0.55 -13.67
CA GLY A 95 2.09 -0.44 -12.80
C GLY A 95 2.18 0.11 -11.39
N ALA A 96 2.23 -0.78 -10.41
CA ALA A 96 2.44 -0.35 -9.04
C ALA A 96 3.74 0.44 -8.95
N SER A 97 3.90 1.29 -7.95
CA SER A 97 5.14 2.04 -7.76
C SER A 97 5.55 2.07 -6.29
N PHE A 98 6.85 2.02 -6.04
CA PHE A 98 7.36 2.30 -4.71
C PHE A 98 7.42 3.81 -4.47
N ALA A 99 7.37 4.18 -3.20
CA ALA A 99 7.70 5.51 -2.72
C ALA A 99 8.36 5.40 -1.35
N PHE A 100 9.07 6.44 -0.95
CA PHE A 100 9.58 6.56 0.41
C PHE A 100 8.80 7.64 1.15
N ASP A 101 8.50 7.38 2.42
CA ASP A 101 7.89 8.35 3.31
C ASP A 101 8.69 8.46 4.62
N PRO A 102 9.26 9.64 4.93
CA PRO A 102 9.31 10.82 4.06
C PRO A 102 10.29 10.63 2.88
N PRO A 103 10.11 11.35 1.75
CA PRO A 103 11.01 11.27 0.60
C PRO A 103 12.36 11.97 0.83
N THR A 104 12.41 12.87 1.81
CA THR A 104 13.63 13.54 2.28
C THR A 104 13.68 13.52 3.80
N VAL A 105 14.85 13.19 4.35
CA VAL A 105 15.08 13.16 5.80
C VAL A 105 16.32 13.99 6.10
N THR A 106 16.27 14.78 7.18
CA THR A 106 17.46 15.46 7.71
C THR A 106 17.71 14.96 9.12
N GLN A 107 18.88 14.36 9.36
CA GLN A 107 19.23 13.80 10.67
C GLN A 107 20.61 14.20 11.15
N ALA A 108 20.76 14.19 12.48
CA ALA A 108 22.07 14.37 13.11
C ALA A 108 22.95 13.12 12.96
N VAL A 109 24.26 13.29 12.84
CA VAL A 109 25.22 12.17 12.94
C VAL A 109 25.00 11.40 14.26
N GLY A 110 24.98 10.07 14.19
CA GLY A 110 24.75 9.17 15.32
C GLY A 110 23.28 8.91 15.65
N SER A 111 22.34 9.68 15.07
CA SER A 111 20.90 9.49 15.31
C SER A 111 20.33 8.31 14.52
N THR A 112 19.25 7.73 15.03
CA THR A 112 18.44 6.76 14.30
C THR A 112 17.18 7.42 13.76
N PHE A 113 16.74 6.99 12.58
CA PHE A 113 15.52 7.47 11.95
C PHE A 113 14.82 6.36 11.18
N THR A 114 13.54 6.57 10.93
CA THR A 114 12.69 5.59 10.27
C THR A 114 12.26 6.11 8.90
N VAL A 115 12.31 5.24 7.89
CA VAL A 115 11.83 5.49 6.54
C VAL A 115 10.88 4.37 6.16
N ASN A 116 9.66 4.73 5.78
CA ASN A 116 8.69 3.79 5.28
C ASN A 116 8.85 3.61 3.76
N VAL A 117 8.80 2.38 3.29
CA VAL A 117 8.66 2.06 1.86
C VAL A 117 7.20 1.80 1.59
N LEU A 118 6.59 2.67 0.80
CA LEU A 118 5.21 2.58 0.37
C LEU A 118 5.13 1.85 -0.97
N LEU A 119 4.06 1.09 -1.15
CA LEU A 119 3.67 0.54 -2.44
C LEU A 119 2.34 1.17 -2.84
N ASN A 120 2.31 1.79 -4.02
CA ASN A 120 1.15 2.47 -4.58
C ASN A 120 0.59 1.64 -5.73
N GLY A 121 -0.73 1.56 -5.85
CA GLY A 121 -1.37 0.83 -6.95
C GLY A 121 -1.13 -0.68 -6.89
N ALA A 122 -0.97 -1.24 -5.69
CA ALA A 122 -0.90 -2.69 -5.50
C ALA A 122 -2.18 -3.34 -6.04
N GLN A 123 -2.02 -4.40 -6.84
CA GLN A 123 -3.14 -5.19 -7.34
C GLN A 123 -2.88 -6.67 -7.07
N ASN A 124 -3.74 -7.29 -6.25
CA ASN A 124 -3.66 -8.70 -5.89
C ASN A 124 -2.25 -9.13 -5.43
N VAL A 125 -1.58 -8.31 -4.63
CA VAL A 125 -0.19 -8.53 -4.20
C VAL A 125 -0.11 -9.49 -3.01
N HIS A 126 0.70 -10.54 -3.14
CA HIS A 126 0.97 -11.55 -2.12
C HIS A 126 2.42 -11.50 -1.61
N THR A 127 3.38 -11.20 -2.48
CA THR A 127 4.80 -11.08 -2.12
C THR A 127 5.37 -9.80 -2.69
N VAL A 128 6.24 -9.14 -1.93
CA VAL A 128 6.95 -7.93 -2.34
C VAL A 128 8.44 -8.12 -2.12
N PRO A 129 9.18 -8.61 -3.14
CA PRO A 129 10.64 -8.53 -3.13
C PRO A 129 11.08 -7.11 -3.52
N LEU A 130 11.98 -6.52 -2.75
CA LEU A 130 12.60 -5.24 -3.07
C LEU A 130 14.10 -5.28 -2.79
N GLN A 131 14.84 -4.56 -3.62
CA GLN A 131 16.26 -4.30 -3.44
C GLN A 131 16.46 -2.82 -3.20
N LEU A 132 17.00 -2.48 -2.05
CA LEU A 132 17.36 -1.13 -1.66
C LEU A 132 18.87 -0.95 -1.72
N SER A 133 19.35 0.06 -2.42
CA SER A 133 20.74 0.51 -2.38
C SER A 133 20.87 1.76 -1.51
N TYR A 134 21.91 1.81 -0.70
CA TYR A 134 22.27 2.93 0.18
C TYR A 134 23.80 3.00 0.34
N ASP A 135 24.31 4.11 0.89
CA ASP A 135 25.74 4.25 1.19
C ASP A 135 26.07 3.69 2.60
N PRO A 136 26.81 2.56 2.72
CA PRO A 136 27.12 1.94 4.02
C PRO A 136 28.14 2.73 4.86
N LYS A 137 28.81 3.74 4.27
CA LYS A 137 29.70 4.66 4.99
C LYS A 137 28.91 5.71 5.76
N LEU A 138 27.81 6.16 5.18
CA LEU A 138 26.95 7.21 5.75
C LEU A 138 25.80 6.64 6.57
N LEU A 139 25.25 5.48 6.19
CA LEU A 139 24.08 4.86 6.81
C LEU A 139 24.33 3.41 7.18
N GLN A 140 23.62 2.93 8.19
CA GLN A 140 23.54 1.51 8.55
C GLN A 140 22.09 1.12 8.81
N VAL A 141 21.68 -0.04 8.31
CA VAL A 141 20.35 -0.58 8.60
C VAL A 141 20.36 -1.12 10.03
N ALA A 142 19.57 -0.51 10.91
CA ALA A 142 19.44 -0.92 12.30
C ALA A 142 18.30 -1.94 12.48
N ASN A 143 17.20 -1.77 11.74
CA ASN A 143 16.06 -2.68 11.81
C ASN A 143 15.24 -2.65 10.52
N VAL A 144 14.64 -3.79 10.18
CA VAL A 144 13.68 -3.92 9.09
C VAL A 144 12.42 -4.58 9.64
N SER A 145 11.29 -3.91 9.57
CA SER A 145 10.01 -4.42 10.04
C SER A 145 8.95 -4.39 8.96
N ASN A 146 7.92 -5.20 9.16
CA ASN A 146 6.76 -5.27 8.29
C ASN A 146 5.96 -3.96 8.27
N GLY A 147 5.42 -3.62 7.11
CA GLY A 147 4.44 -2.55 6.94
C GLY A 147 3.00 -3.03 7.08
N THR A 148 2.05 -2.09 6.95
CA THR A 148 0.63 -2.38 7.16
C THR A 148 -0.07 -2.98 5.93
N LEU A 149 0.40 -2.69 4.71
CA LEU A 149 -0.31 -3.04 3.47
C LEU A 149 -0.58 -4.54 3.35
N LEU A 150 0.44 -5.38 3.49
CA LEU A 150 0.29 -6.83 3.33
C LEU A 150 -0.42 -7.50 4.51
N SER A 151 -0.59 -6.79 5.62
CA SER A 151 -1.19 -7.32 6.85
C SER A 151 -2.60 -6.75 7.10
N GLN A 152 -3.15 -6.00 6.15
CA GLN A 152 -4.35 -5.20 6.37
C GLN A 152 -5.61 -6.02 6.68
N ASP A 153 -5.71 -7.25 6.19
CA ASP A 153 -6.75 -8.24 6.50
C ASP A 153 -6.38 -9.15 7.69
N GLY A 154 -5.39 -8.76 8.49
CA GLY A 154 -5.03 -9.43 9.75
C GLY A 154 -4.14 -10.66 9.60
N GLN A 155 -3.63 -10.95 8.41
CA GLN A 155 -2.65 -12.03 8.21
C GLN A 155 -1.28 -11.65 8.76
N ILE A 156 -0.53 -12.67 9.19
CA ILE A 156 0.85 -12.52 9.66
C ILE A 156 1.78 -12.57 8.45
N VAL A 157 2.41 -11.45 8.14
CA VAL A 157 3.37 -11.33 7.03
C VAL A 157 4.77 -11.67 7.52
N THR A 158 5.45 -12.53 6.79
CA THR A 158 6.85 -12.86 7.02
C THR A 158 7.73 -11.88 6.25
N VAL A 159 8.65 -11.21 6.96
CA VAL A 159 9.66 -10.34 6.35
C VAL A 159 11.02 -10.97 6.54
N SER A 160 11.71 -11.26 5.44
CA SER A 160 13.11 -11.65 5.45
C SER A 160 13.95 -10.52 4.86
N HIS A 161 15.16 -10.34 5.39
CA HIS A 161 16.10 -9.38 4.86
C HIS A 161 17.52 -9.94 4.81
N ARG A 162 18.32 -9.47 3.86
CA ARG A 162 19.75 -9.76 3.73
C ARG A 162 20.46 -8.49 3.32
N GLU A 163 21.52 -8.15 4.05
CA GLU A 163 22.39 -7.02 3.73
C GLU A 163 23.67 -7.53 3.06
N ASP A 164 24.10 -6.83 2.01
CA ASP A 164 25.32 -7.11 1.24
C ASP A 164 25.90 -5.76 0.77
N ASP A 165 26.95 -5.29 1.45
CA ASP A 165 27.79 -4.13 1.08
C ASP A 165 27.02 -2.90 0.52
N GLY A 166 26.05 -2.36 1.28
CA GLY A 166 25.24 -1.21 0.85
C GLY A 166 24.01 -1.57 0.01
N THR A 167 23.73 -2.86 -0.16
CA THR A 167 22.49 -3.39 -0.74
C THR A 167 21.71 -4.16 0.31
N LEU A 168 20.47 -3.73 0.56
CA LEU A 168 19.52 -4.43 1.41
C LEU A 168 18.46 -5.11 0.53
N GLN A 169 18.46 -6.43 0.51
CA GLN A 169 17.39 -7.23 -0.08
C GLN A 169 16.33 -7.49 0.98
N VAL A 170 15.08 -7.14 0.72
CA VAL A 170 13.95 -7.41 1.62
C VAL A 170 12.87 -8.15 0.85
N THR A 171 12.29 -9.19 1.45
CA THR A 171 11.14 -9.89 0.90
C THR A 171 10.05 -9.97 1.96
N ALA A 172 8.93 -9.30 1.72
CA ALA A 172 7.73 -9.41 2.53
C ALA A 172 6.72 -10.35 1.86
N THR A 173 6.28 -11.40 2.56
CA THR A 173 5.44 -12.47 1.99
C THR A 173 4.26 -12.78 2.91
N ARG A 174 3.07 -12.85 2.34
CA ARG A 174 1.86 -13.33 3.03
C ARG A 174 1.94 -14.85 3.27
N PRO A 175 1.20 -15.40 4.25
CA PRO A 175 1.23 -16.83 4.51
C PRO A 175 0.60 -17.61 3.34
N PRO A 176 0.99 -18.88 3.12
CA PRO A 176 0.48 -19.67 2.01
C PRO A 176 -1.03 -19.83 2.07
N GLY A 177 -1.70 -19.73 0.92
CA GLY A 177 -3.16 -19.78 0.82
C GLY A 177 -3.88 -18.45 1.08
N ALA A 178 -3.17 -17.42 1.56
CA ALA A 178 -3.74 -16.07 1.69
C ALA A 178 -3.96 -15.43 0.31
N SER A 179 -5.13 -14.81 0.13
CA SER A 179 -5.44 -14.01 -1.06
C SER A 179 -4.48 -12.83 -1.21
N GLY A 180 -4.36 -12.30 -2.43
CA GLY A 180 -3.56 -11.10 -2.66
C GLY A 180 -4.27 -9.85 -2.17
N ILE A 181 -3.51 -8.78 -2.00
CA ILE A 181 -3.96 -7.51 -1.49
C ILE A 181 -3.83 -6.43 -2.55
N SER A 182 -4.92 -5.66 -2.71
CA SER A 182 -4.94 -4.45 -3.52
C SER A 182 -5.02 -3.21 -2.64
N GLY A 183 -4.43 -2.12 -3.11
CA GLY A 183 -4.47 -0.81 -2.43
C GLY A 183 -3.14 -0.08 -2.48
N GLN A 184 -2.93 0.76 -1.46
CA GLN A 184 -1.65 1.43 -1.26
C GLN A 184 -1.33 1.51 0.23
N GLY A 185 -0.04 1.56 0.57
CA GLY A 185 0.41 1.69 1.94
C GLY A 185 1.84 1.23 2.15
N PRO A 186 2.35 1.35 3.40
CA PRO A 186 3.69 0.90 3.74
C PRO A 186 3.78 -0.63 3.64
N VAL A 187 4.77 -1.12 2.91
CA VAL A 187 5.10 -2.56 2.81
C VAL A 187 6.19 -2.95 3.80
N VAL A 188 7.14 -2.06 4.05
CA VAL A 188 8.28 -2.28 4.93
C VAL A 188 8.62 -0.96 5.62
N THR A 189 8.96 -1.04 6.89
CA THR A 189 9.48 0.09 7.66
C THR A 189 10.96 -0.19 7.95
N LEU A 190 11.83 0.72 7.53
CA LEU A 190 13.27 0.61 7.71
C LEU A 190 13.71 1.59 8.78
N THR A 191 14.54 1.13 9.70
CA THR A 191 15.22 1.99 10.68
C THR A 191 16.68 2.05 10.33
N PHE A 192 17.20 3.26 10.13
CA PHE A 192 18.60 3.52 9.82
C PHE A 192 19.29 4.22 10.99
N GLN A 193 20.59 4.01 11.12
CA GLN A 193 21.49 4.82 11.92
C GLN A 193 22.36 5.68 10.99
N ALA A 194 22.44 6.98 11.26
CA ALA A 194 23.34 7.89 10.59
C ALA A 194 24.76 7.77 11.17
N LYS A 195 25.74 7.38 10.36
CA LYS A 195 27.13 7.11 10.80
C LYS A 195 28.08 8.27 10.61
N ALA A 196 27.91 9.03 9.54
CA ALA A 196 28.80 10.14 9.20
C ALA A 196 28.04 11.26 8.48
N ALA A 197 28.51 12.50 8.62
CA ALA A 197 27.91 13.65 7.96
C ALA A 197 28.08 13.54 6.44
N GLY A 198 27.07 14.00 5.70
CA GLY A 198 27.03 13.90 4.25
C GLY A 198 25.61 13.71 3.72
N GLN A 199 25.50 13.56 2.40
CA GLN A 199 24.22 13.29 1.75
C GLN A 199 24.22 11.87 1.20
N ALA A 200 23.31 11.04 1.69
CA ALA A 200 23.09 9.68 1.22
C ALA A 200 21.81 9.61 0.37
N SER A 201 21.78 8.74 -0.64
CA SER A 201 20.58 8.41 -1.40
C SER A 201 20.11 7.00 -1.07
N LEU A 202 18.81 6.83 -0.91
CA LEU A 202 18.14 5.53 -0.82
C LEU A 202 17.51 5.27 -2.17
N THR A 203 17.86 4.16 -2.82
CA THR A 203 17.39 3.85 -4.18
C THR A 203 16.81 2.44 -4.24
N ILE A 204 15.55 2.33 -4.67
CA ILE A 204 14.94 1.08 -5.09
C ILE A 204 15.01 1.04 -6.61
N ALA A 205 16.02 0.36 -7.17
CA ALA A 205 16.25 0.36 -8.62
C ALA A 205 15.12 -0.34 -9.38
N LYS A 206 14.77 -1.55 -8.94
CA LYS A 206 13.60 -2.31 -9.37
C LYS A 206 13.16 -3.17 -8.18
N GLY A 207 11.99 -2.89 -7.63
CA GLY A 207 11.33 -3.87 -6.78
C GLY A 207 10.29 -4.62 -7.61
N GLY A 208 9.72 -5.66 -7.02
CA GLY A 208 8.65 -6.44 -7.62
C GLY A 208 7.47 -6.55 -6.68
N ALA A 209 6.35 -6.94 -7.26
CA ALA A 209 5.25 -7.53 -6.53
C ALA A 209 4.93 -8.86 -7.23
N LYS A 210 4.44 -9.84 -6.48
CA LYS A 210 3.93 -11.10 -7.02
C LYS A 210 2.52 -11.31 -6.53
N ASP A 211 1.67 -11.87 -7.37
CA ASP A 211 0.34 -12.29 -6.97
C ASP A 211 0.38 -13.65 -6.22
N PRO A 212 -0.75 -14.15 -5.69
CA PRO A 212 -0.80 -15.48 -5.07
C PRO A 212 -0.45 -16.64 -6.02
N ALA A 213 -0.55 -16.43 -7.34
CA ALA A 213 -0.10 -17.38 -8.35
C ALA A 213 1.40 -17.27 -8.65
N MET A 214 2.14 -16.44 -7.90
CA MET A 214 3.56 -16.15 -8.05
C MET A 214 3.91 -15.45 -9.37
N GLN A 215 2.92 -14.88 -10.06
CA GLN A 215 3.12 -14.09 -11.26
C GLN A 215 3.65 -12.71 -10.89
N ALA A 216 4.74 -12.29 -11.54
CA ALA A 216 5.35 -11.00 -11.29
C ALA A 216 4.47 -9.85 -11.82
N LEU A 217 4.25 -8.84 -10.99
CA LEU A 217 3.67 -7.57 -11.34
C LEU A 217 4.81 -6.54 -11.47
N PRO A 218 4.82 -5.72 -12.54
CA PRO A 218 5.79 -4.66 -12.68
C PRO A 218 5.57 -3.61 -11.59
N VAL A 219 6.66 -3.23 -10.91
CA VAL A 219 6.66 -2.16 -9.92
C VAL A 219 7.76 -1.17 -10.22
N ASN A 220 7.40 0.10 -10.34
CA ASN A 220 8.36 1.17 -10.54
C ASN A 220 9.18 1.41 -9.27
N GLY A 221 10.48 1.66 -9.44
CA GLY A 221 11.39 2.01 -8.36
C GLY A 221 11.13 3.38 -7.75
N ALA A 222 11.87 3.70 -6.68
CA ALA A 222 11.78 4.96 -5.96
C ALA A 222 13.15 5.42 -5.48
N THR A 223 13.28 6.72 -5.20
CA THR A 223 14.46 7.29 -4.56
C THR A 223 14.07 8.23 -3.42
N ALA A 224 14.93 8.30 -2.40
CA ALA A 224 14.84 9.25 -1.31
C ALA A 224 16.23 9.82 -0.99
N THR A 225 16.26 11.00 -0.39
CA THR A 225 17.50 11.68 0.00
C THR A 225 17.57 11.80 1.52
N VAL A 226 18.70 11.44 2.11
CA VAL A 226 18.97 11.63 3.53
C VAL A 226 20.16 12.56 3.68
N THR A 227 19.93 13.71 4.30
CA THR A 227 20.97 14.67 4.66
C THR A 227 21.37 14.47 6.10
N ILE A 228 22.65 14.22 6.34
CA ILE A 228 23.21 13.97 7.66
C ILE A 228 24.11 15.14 8.05
N GLN A 229 23.82 15.78 9.19
CA GLN A 229 24.51 16.99 9.69
C GLN A 229 25.09 16.80 11.08
#